data_AF-A0A960UUM5-F1
#
_entry.id   AF-A0A960UUM5-F1
#
_cell.length_a   1.000
_cell.length_b   1.000
_cell.length_c   1.000
_cell.angle_alpha   90.00
_cell.angle_beta   90.00
_cell.angle_gamma   90.00
#
_symmetry.space_group_name_H-M   'P 1'
#
loop_
_entity.id
_entity.type
_entity.pdbx_description
1 polymer ?
#
loop_
_entity_poly.entity_id
_entity_poly.type
_entity_poly.pdbx_seq_one_letter_code
_entity_poly.pdbx_strand_id
1 'polypeptide(L)'
;MQEARRFLTRILEEARCPVLLCGLGCGYLLDVLLQERSLLQRFLSKGHYLYLYEPASSWRNHPEGPAHHSALQELLKIPGIHWVEQPWQDPPARFEPAIFPSYQRNFPDLDRGFREGRNERTIRRMMKRWMRNYGIRSRQPQEFMRLPEGASLVFAGASPSLDREISLPALRKMRNRYILLAADTSFATLLQSGLVPDLVLCMDTSPATGYHMLMASRYNQAKKATALGYSASALFLSDFFSRVLLYESDFPPEQQEGWLSISNPTGNLAGLALGLAVACRASELLLLGSEGTVEGFRTHCRSTGYDYYARSQENRLNSGETYFFNLSRKTYATEGESRSSGHASATAKKQDEVAGKFDLPIFRAHSIDSWMDCMQDRKPAPSPNITRITLPAPVRGKEERPPLWSL
;
A
#
# COMPACT_ATOMS: atom_id res chain seq x y z
N MET A 1 -29.82 25.07 13.06
CA MET A 1 -29.37 26.29 12.35
C MET A 1 -27.99 26.80 12.77
N GLN A 2 -27.72 27.14 14.04
CA GLN A 2 -26.39 27.67 14.43
C GLN A 2 -25.23 26.69 14.17
N GLU A 3 -25.42 25.39 14.43
CA GLU A 3 -24.41 24.36 14.12
C GLU A 3 -24.13 24.25 12.62
N ALA A 4 -25.19 24.25 11.79
CA ALA A 4 -25.09 24.26 10.32
C ALA A 4 -24.31 25.49 9.82
N ARG A 5 -24.55 26.66 10.41
CA ARG A 5 -23.81 27.89 10.12
C ARG A 5 -22.33 27.77 10.45
N ARG A 6 -21.98 27.37 11.69
CA ARG A 6 -20.58 27.17 12.10
C ARG A 6 -19.86 26.15 11.21
N PHE A 7 -20.55 25.06 10.87
CA PHE A 7 -20.01 24.02 10.00
C PHE A 7 -19.70 24.58 8.60
N LEU A 8 -20.67 25.25 7.96
CA LEU A 8 -20.49 25.80 6.61
C LEU A 8 -19.46 26.93 6.55
N THR A 9 -19.45 27.84 7.53
CA THR A 9 -18.44 28.91 7.61
C THR A 9 -17.04 28.32 7.63
N ARG A 10 -16.77 27.36 8.52
CA ARG A 10 -15.47 26.70 8.59
C ARG A 10 -15.08 26.05 7.26
N ILE A 11 -15.97 25.24 6.69
CA ILE A 11 -15.69 24.49 5.46
C ILE A 11 -15.42 25.43 4.28
N LEU A 12 -16.28 26.43 4.06
CA LEU A 12 -16.18 27.31 2.89
C LEU A 12 -15.03 28.33 3.00
N GLU A 13 -14.66 28.77 4.21
CA GLU A 13 -13.53 29.68 4.42
C GLU A 13 -12.18 28.97 4.28
N GLU A 14 -12.06 27.76 4.82
CA GLU A 14 -10.81 26.98 4.86
C GLU A 14 -10.55 26.16 3.59
N ALA A 15 -11.57 25.89 2.78
CA ALA A 15 -11.46 25.08 1.58
C ALA A 15 -10.44 25.63 0.57
N ARG A 16 -9.63 24.71 0.02
CA ARG A 16 -8.57 24.98 -0.99
C ARG A 16 -8.85 24.34 -2.35
N CYS A 17 -9.96 23.63 -2.45
CA CYS A 17 -10.40 22.89 -3.62
C CYS A 17 -11.93 22.83 -3.62
N PRO A 18 -12.56 22.30 -4.68
CA PRO A 18 -13.98 22.02 -4.66
C PRO A 18 -14.40 21.20 -3.42
N VAL A 19 -15.64 21.39 -2.97
CA VAL A 19 -16.16 20.75 -1.76
C VAL A 19 -17.36 19.88 -2.13
N LEU A 20 -17.41 18.66 -1.61
CA LEU A 20 -18.60 17.82 -1.63
C LEU A 20 -19.29 17.91 -0.27
N LEU A 21 -20.41 18.62 -0.20
CA LEU A 21 -21.22 18.76 1.00
C LEU A 21 -22.19 17.58 1.11
N CYS A 22 -21.99 16.75 2.14
CA CYS A 22 -22.78 15.55 2.38
C CYS A 22 -23.69 15.69 3.60
N GLY A 23 -24.94 15.23 3.46
CA GLY A 23 -25.91 15.15 4.56
C GLY A 23 -26.73 16.43 4.71
N LEU A 24 -27.55 16.70 3.69
CA LEU A 24 -28.39 17.90 3.58
C LEU A 24 -29.62 17.79 4.49
N GLY A 25 -30.07 16.57 4.82
CA GLY A 25 -31.04 16.29 5.88
C GLY A 25 -32.38 16.95 5.66
N CYS A 26 -32.88 17.67 6.67
CA CYS A 26 -34.12 18.46 6.60
C CYS A 26 -33.93 19.87 6.00
N GLY A 27 -32.78 20.19 5.39
CA GLY A 27 -32.62 21.41 4.58
C GLY A 27 -31.90 22.55 5.28
N TYR A 28 -31.56 22.37 6.55
CA TYR A 28 -30.87 23.39 7.36
C TYR A 28 -29.55 23.88 6.75
N LEU A 29 -28.80 23.01 6.05
CA LEU A 29 -27.58 23.44 5.35
C LEU A 29 -27.90 24.29 4.13
N LEU A 30 -28.97 23.97 3.39
CA LEU A 30 -29.40 24.73 2.22
C LEU A 30 -29.91 26.12 2.62
N ASP A 31 -30.70 26.19 3.68
CA ASP A 31 -31.19 27.47 4.22
C ASP A 31 -30.04 28.37 4.65
N VAL A 32 -29.04 27.80 5.33
CA VAL A 32 -27.85 28.56 5.72
C VAL A 32 -27.06 29.02 4.49
N LEU A 33 -26.88 28.19 3.47
CA LEU A 33 -26.21 28.58 2.22
C LEU A 33 -26.94 29.76 1.54
N LEU A 34 -28.28 29.75 1.55
CA LEU A 34 -29.09 30.85 1.01
C LEU A 34 -29.05 32.11 1.86
N GLN A 35 -28.94 31.99 3.18
CA GLN A 35 -28.79 33.14 4.08
C GLN A 35 -27.37 33.74 4.00
N GLU A 36 -26.35 32.90 3.79
CA GLU A 36 -24.94 33.27 3.77
C GLU A 36 -24.39 33.41 2.35
N ARG A 37 -25.16 34.08 1.45
CA ARG A 37 -24.76 34.25 0.04
C ARG A 37 -23.39 34.90 -0.13
N SER A 38 -23.00 35.81 0.76
CA SER A 38 -21.68 36.46 0.70
C SER A 38 -20.54 35.47 0.95
N LEU A 39 -20.70 34.53 1.89
CA LEU A 39 -19.74 33.46 2.13
C LEU A 39 -19.64 32.53 0.92
N LEU A 40 -20.79 32.12 0.38
CA LEU A 40 -20.87 31.24 -0.78
C LEU A 40 -20.24 31.88 -2.03
N GLN A 41 -20.53 33.16 -2.29
CA GLN A 41 -19.92 33.92 -3.38
C GLN A 41 -18.40 34.04 -3.23
N ARG A 42 -17.90 34.30 -2.02
CA ARG A 42 -16.45 34.33 -1.73
C ARG A 42 -15.78 32.98 -1.99
N PHE A 43 -16.47 31.87 -1.70
CA PHE A 43 -15.97 30.52 -1.99
C PHE A 43 -15.91 30.27 -3.50
N LEU A 44 -17.00 30.55 -4.22
CA LEU A 44 -17.09 30.34 -5.67
C LEU A 44 -16.12 31.26 -6.44
N SER A 45 -15.89 32.50 -5.98
CA SER A 45 -14.94 33.43 -6.62
C SER A 45 -13.49 32.97 -6.55
N LYS A 46 -13.15 32.00 -5.69
CA LYS A 46 -11.83 31.34 -5.67
C LYS A 46 -11.67 30.30 -6.80
N GLY A 47 -12.68 30.12 -7.66
CA GLY A 47 -12.71 29.09 -8.69
C GLY A 47 -13.01 27.69 -8.14
N HIS A 48 -13.63 27.61 -6.96
CA HIS A 48 -14.05 26.34 -6.37
C HIS A 48 -15.50 26.04 -6.73
N TYR A 49 -15.84 24.74 -6.78
CA TYR A 49 -17.18 24.25 -7.02
C TYR A 49 -17.75 23.65 -5.74
N LEU A 50 -19.05 23.78 -5.53
CA LEU A 50 -19.77 23.17 -4.42
C LEU A 50 -20.68 22.05 -4.96
N TYR A 51 -20.39 20.82 -4.57
CA TYR A 51 -21.19 19.65 -4.91
C TYR A 51 -22.10 19.30 -3.73
N LEU A 52 -23.37 19.07 -3.98
CA LEU A 52 -24.38 18.76 -2.99
C LEU A 52 -24.76 17.29 -3.11
N TYR A 53 -24.73 16.55 -2.00
CA TYR A 53 -25.06 15.13 -1.98
C TYR A 53 -25.87 14.73 -0.74
N GLU A 54 -27.00 14.06 -0.97
CA GLU A 54 -27.83 13.47 0.09
C GLU A 54 -27.70 11.95 0.07
N PRO A 55 -27.03 11.33 1.05
CA PRO A 55 -26.78 9.88 1.07
C PRO A 55 -28.01 9.04 1.44
N ALA A 56 -28.98 9.59 2.19
CA ALA A 56 -30.15 8.82 2.59
C ALA A 56 -31.16 8.80 1.44
N SER A 57 -31.36 7.63 0.82
CA SER A 57 -32.27 7.45 -0.32
C SER A 57 -33.72 7.85 0.00
N SER A 58 -34.16 7.63 1.24
CA SER A 58 -35.48 8.09 1.71
C SER A 58 -35.64 9.60 1.64
N TRP A 59 -34.60 10.37 1.94
CA TRP A 59 -34.62 11.84 1.86
C TRP A 59 -34.36 12.35 0.44
N ARG A 60 -33.58 11.60 -0.34
CA ARG A 60 -33.36 11.86 -1.76
C ARG A 60 -34.64 11.68 -2.58
N ASN A 61 -35.44 10.66 -2.25
CA ASN A 61 -36.63 10.27 -3.01
C ASN A 61 -37.95 10.80 -2.42
N HIS A 62 -37.97 11.22 -1.15
CA HIS A 62 -39.07 11.97 -0.54
C HIS A 62 -38.63 13.41 -0.20
N PRO A 63 -38.75 14.37 -1.14
CA PRO A 63 -38.44 15.77 -0.90
C PRO A 63 -39.54 16.49 -0.07
N GLU A 64 -40.25 15.79 0.82
CA GLU A 64 -41.53 16.23 1.43
C GLU A 64 -41.41 17.27 2.55
N GLY A 65 -40.53 18.25 2.34
CA GLY A 65 -40.74 19.61 2.81
C GLY A 65 -40.65 20.56 1.62
N PRO A 66 -41.71 21.30 1.23
CA PRO A 66 -41.67 22.24 0.10
C PRO A 66 -40.53 23.28 0.21
N ALA A 67 -40.10 23.59 1.43
CA ALA A 67 -38.96 24.47 1.71
C ALA A 67 -37.61 23.89 1.23
N HIS A 68 -37.41 22.58 1.36
CA HIS A 68 -36.14 21.91 1.06
C HIS A 68 -35.89 21.84 -0.44
N HIS A 69 -36.91 21.41 -1.19
CA HIS A 69 -36.86 21.38 -2.65
C HIS A 69 -36.69 22.79 -3.22
N SER A 70 -37.43 23.77 -2.71
CA SER A 70 -37.29 25.17 -3.15
C SER A 70 -35.88 25.69 -2.88
N ALA A 71 -35.31 25.44 -1.70
CA ALA A 71 -33.97 25.90 -1.35
C ALA A 71 -32.89 25.26 -2.24
N LEU A 72 -33.01 23.96 -2.52
CA LEU A 72 -32.12 23.26 -3.43
C LEU A 72 -32.19 23.85 -4.85
N GLN A 73 -33.40 24.03 -5.40
CA GLN A 73 -33.57 24.60 -6.74
C GLN A 73 -33.02 26.02 -6.85
N GLU A 74 -33.20 26.85 -5.81
CA GLU A 74 -32.61 28.19 -5.78
C GLU A 74 -31.07 28.16 -5.75
N LEU A 75 -30.47 27.21 -5.02
CA LEU A 75 -29.02 27.06 -5.00
C LEU A 75 -28.46 26.55 -6.32
N LEU A 76 -29.15 25.62 -6.99
CA LEU A 76 -28.72 25.07 -8.29
C LEU A 76 -28.79 26.10 -9.43
N LYS A 77 -29.48 27.23 -9.24
CA LYS A 77 -29.40 28.38 -10.17
C LYS A 77 -28.08 29.14 -10.08
N ILE A 78 -27.28 28.94 -9.02
CA ILE A 78 -26.01 29.62 -8.83
C ILE A 78 -24.91 28.88 -9.58
N PRO A 79 -24.20 29.52 -10.53
CA PRO A 79 -23.08 28.89 -11.24
C PRO A 79 -22.01 28.36 -10.28
N GLY A 80 -21.60 27.11 -10.49
CA GLY A 80 -20.59 26.45 -9.68
C GLY A 80 -21.14 25.60 -8.51
N ILE A 81 -22.47 25.54 -8.37
CA ILE A 81 -23.16 24.62 -7.45
C ILE A 81 -23.78 23.48 -8.26
N HIS A 82 -23.49 22.25 -7.86
CA HIS A 82 -23.91 21.05 -8.60
C HIS A 82 -24.58 20.06 -7.67
N TRP A 83 -25.65 19.42 -8.16
CA TRP A 83 -26.25 18.26 -7.50
C TRP A 83 -25.56 16.98 -7.98
N VAL A 84 -25.21 16.09 -7.05
CA VAL A 84 -24.59 14.80 -7.38
C VAL A 84 -25.65 13.71 -7.37
N GLU A 85 -25.98 13.21 -8.56
CA GLU A 85 -26.82 12.02 -8.74
C GLU A 85 -26.00 10.74 -8.57
N GLN A 86 -26.69 9.62 -8.27
CA GLN A 86 -26.05 8.30 -8.28
C GLN A 86 -26.43 7.50 -9.52
N PRO A 87 -25.46 6.82 -10.16
CA PRO A 87 -24.01 6.88 -9.86
C PRO A 87 -23.37 8.22 -10.26
N TRP A 88 -22.36 8.69 -9.51
CA TRP A 88 -21.65 9.94 -9.84
C TRP A 88 -20.73 9.69 -11.03
N GLN A 89 -21.27 9.94 -12.22
CA GLN A 89 -20.53 9.85 -13.47
C GLN A 89 -19.68 11.13 -13.58
N ASP A 90 -18.35 10.99 -13.46
CA ASP A 90 -17.36 12.06 -13.60
C ASP A 90 -17.19 13.03 -12.38
N PRO A 91 -16.72 12.51 -11.22
CA PRO A 91 -16.30 13.38 -10.13
C PRO A 91 -15.07 14.23 -10.52
N PRO A 92 -14.96 15.48 -10.03
CA PRO A 92 -13.76 16.27 -10.26
C PRO A 92 -12.55 15.56 -9.64
N ALA A 93 -11.41 15.65 -10.32
CA ALA A 93 -10.18 14.98 -9.91
C ALA A 93 -9.70 15.32 -8.48
N ARG A 94 -10.21 16.42 -7.89
CA ARG A 94 -9.99 16.81 -6.50
C ARG A 94 -11.23 17.48 -5.93
N PHE A 95 -11.72 16.95 -4.82
CA PHE A 95 -12.66 17.62 -3.94
C PHE A 95 -12.42 17.20 -2.49
N GLU A 96 -12.92 18.00 -1.55
CA GLU A 96 -12.90 17.69 -0.12
C GLU A 96 -14.31 17.29 0.34
N PRO A 97 -14.52 16.06 0.84
CA PRO A 97 -15.81 15.68 1.42
C PRO A 97 -16.02 16.37 2.76
N ALA A 98 -17.07 17.17 2.87
CA ALA A 98 -17.55 17.83 4.07
C ALA A 98 -18.86 17.17 4.53
N ILE A 99 -18.75 16.21 5.45
CA ILE A 99 -19.90 15.46 5.98
C ILE A 99 -20.41 16.16 7.24
N PHE A 100 -21.71 16.47 7.28
CA PHE A 100 -22.31 17.10 8.45
C PHE A 100 -22.21 16.18 9.68
N PRO A 101 -21.90 16.67 10.90
CA PRO A 101 -21.57 15.82 12.04
C PRO A 101 -22.65 14.79 12.43
N SER A 102 -23.94 15.11 12.28
CA SER A 102 -25.01 14.14 12.53
C SER A 102 -25.02 12.99 11.52
N TYR A 103 -24.72 13.29 10.25
CA TYR A 103 -24.58 12.29 9.20
C TYR A 103 -23.33 11.43 9.39
N GLN A 104 -22.22 12.03 9.79
CA GLN A 104 -21.00 11.28 10.07
C GLN A 104 -21.21 10.25 11.20
N ARG A 105 -22.05 10.57 12.20
CA ARG A 105 -22.41 9.64 13.28
C ARG A 105 -23.29 8.49 12.79
N ASN A 106 -24.26 8.77 11.93
CA ASN A 106 -25.26 7.78 11.48
C ASN A 106 -24.78 6.93 10.29
N PHE A 107 -23.82 7.44 9.52
CA PHE A 107 -23.29 6.83 8.31
C PHE A 107 -21.75 6.92 8.30
N PRO A 108 -21.07 6.21 9.20
CA PRO A 108 -19.61 6.29 9.35
C PRO A 108 -18.85 5.88 8.07
N ASP A 109 -19.48 5.14 7.17
CA ASP A 109 -18.89 4.67 5.92
C ASP A 109 -18.93 5.70 4.78
N LEU A 110 -19.69 6.80 4.91
CA LEU A 110 -19.71 7.88 3.91
C LEU A 110 -18.33 8.51 3.72
N ASP A 111 -17.58 8.68 4.80
CA ASP A 111 -16.22 9.22 4.72
C ASP A 111 -15.28 8.28 3.94
N ARG A 112 -15.57 6.97 3.96
CA ARG A 112 -14.79 5.97 3.20
C ARG A 112 -15.17 5.95 1.73
N GLY A 113 -16.46 6.13 1.39
CA GLY A 113 -16.94 6.09 0.02
C GLY A 113 -16.48 7.24 -0.87
N PHE A 114 -16.17 8.41 -0.28
CA PHE A 114 -15.73 9.61 -1.02
C PHE A 114 -14.24 9.91 -0.91
N ARG A 115 -13.50 9.18 -0.08
CA ARG A 115 -12.06 9.32 0.02
C ARG A 115 -11.40 8.24 -0.83
N GLU A 116 -10.51 8.67 -1.72
CA GLU A 116 -9.56 7.76 -2.37
C GLU A 116 -8.98 6.78 -1.35
N GLY A 117 -9.02 5.50 -1.70
CA GLY A 117 -8.47 4.44 -0.88
C GLY A 117 -7.03 4.76 -0.49
N ARG A 118 -6.58 4.27 0.67
CA ARG A 118 -5.18 4.46 1.12
C ARG A 118 -4.19 3.99 0.04
N ASN A 119 -4.56 2.98 -0.74
CA ASN A 119 -3.81 2.47 -1.88
C ASN A 119 -3.77 3.46 -3.05
N GLU A 120 -4.88 4.05 -3.47
CA GLU A 120 -4.93 5.03 -4.58
C GLU A 120 -4.10 6.28 -4.28
N ARG A 121 -4.19 6.82 -3.06
CA ARG A 121 -3.34 7.95 -2.63
C ARG A 121 -1.86 7.59 -2.65
N THR A 122 -1.52 6.37 -2.24
CA THR A 122 -0.15 5.87 -2.26
C THR A 122 0.33 5.70 -3.70
N ILE A 123 -0.46 5.05 -4.57
CA ILE A 123 -0.19 4.86 -5.99
C ILE A 123 0.03 6.22 -6.66
N ARG A 124 -0.88 7.19 -6.48
CA ARG A 124 -0.75 8.53 -7.07
C ARG A 124 0.53 9.24 -6.61
N ARG A 125 0.85 9.17 -5.31
CA ARG A 125 2.07 9.77 -4.76
C ARG A 125 3.33 9.11 -5.31
N MET A 126 3.32 7.78 -5.42
CA MET A 126 4.48 7.01 -5.85
C MET A 126 4.64 6.99 -7.38
N MET A 127 3.56 7.12 -8.15
CA MET A 127 3.58 7.04 -9.61
C MET A 127 4.55 8.03 -10.24
N LYS A 128 4.62 9.27 -9.73
CA LYS A 128 5.61 10.25 -10.20
C LYS A 128 7.05 9.78 -10.00
N ARG A 129 7.34 9.13 -8.87
CA ARG A 129 8.67 8.57 -8.57
C ARG A 129 8.94 7.31 -9.40
N TRP A 130 7.94 6.43 -9.54
CA TRP A 130 8.02 5.24 -10.37
C TRP A 130 8.31 5.60 -11.83
N MET A 131 7.53 6.50 -12.44
CA MET A 131 7.77 6.92 -13.83
C MET A 131 9.14 7.58 -14.02
N ARG A 132 9.60 8.39 -13.05
CA ARG A 132 10.96 8.94 -13.06
C ARG A 132 12.01 7.84 -13.03
N ASN A 133 11.90 6.91 -12.09
CA ASN A 133 12.87 5.82 -11.92
C ASN A 133 12.89 4.91 -13.15
N TYR A 134 11.71 4.55 -13.66
CA TYR A 134 11.54 3.83 -14.91
C TYR A 134 12.25 4.55 -16.05
N GLY A 135 11.97 5.84 -16.27
CA GLY A 135 12.59 6.62 -17.36
C GLY A 135 14.11 6.75 -17.27
N ILE A 136 14.69 6.62 -16.07
CA ILE A 136 16.14 6.57 -15.87
C ILE A 136 16.66 5.15 -16.17
N ARG A 137 16.03 4.13 -15.59
CA ARG A 137 16.48 2.73 -15.68
C ARG A 137 16.23 2.11 -17.07
N SER A 138 15.20 2.54 -17.80
CA SER A 138 14.90 2.08 -19.16
C SER A 138 15.93 2.53 -20.21
N ARG A 139 16.84 3.44 -19.84
CA ARG A 139 17.94 3.88 -20.70
C ARG A 139 19.22 3.05 -20.52
N GLN A 140 19.19 2.07 -19.63
CA GLN A 140 20.32 1.21 -19.30
C GLN A 140 19.94 -0.26 -19.55
N PRO A 141 20.91 -1.14 -19.83
CA PRO A 141 20.66 -2.58 -19.87
C PRO A 141 20.06 -3.07 -18.55
N GLN A 142 19.07 -3.96 -18.65
CA GLN A 142 18.37 -4.49 -17.49
C GLN A 142 18.59 -5.99 -17.38
N GLU A 143 18.83 -6.47 -16.16
CA GLU A 143 18.93 -7.90 -15.89
C GLU A 143 17.64 -8.35 -15.24
N PHE A 144 16.88 -9.19 -15.94
CA PHE A 144 15.67 -9.81 -15.42
C PHE A 144 15.99 -11.21 -14.92
N MET A 145 15.25 -11.65 -13.92
CA MET A 145 15.41 -13.00 -13.38
C MET A 145 14.07 -13.71 -13.27
N ARG A 146 14.13 -15.02 -13.47
CA ARG A 146 13.04 -15.93 -13.19
C ARG A 146 13.51 -16.92 -12.14
N LEU A 147 12.66 -17.17 -11.15
CA LEU A 147 12.92 -18.24 -10.19
C LEU A 147 12.83 -19.59 -10.92
N PRO A 148 13.62 -20.60 -10.51
CA PRO A 148 13.57 -21.92 -11.10
C PRO A 148 12.20 -22.58 -10.90
N GLU A 149 11.72 -23.29 -11.91
CA GLU A 149 10.45 -24.01 -11.81
C GLU A 149 10.49 -25.05 -10.68
N GLY A 150 9.42 -25.14 -9.88
CA GLY A 150 9.35 -26.12 -8.79
C GLY A 150 10.19 -25.78 -7.56
N ALA A 151 10.82 -24.60 -7.48
CA ALA A 151 11.65 -24.22 -6.34
C ALA A 151 10.87 -24.23 -5.01
N SER A 152 11.55 -24.61 -3.93
CA SER A 152 11.08 -24.42 -2.55
C SER A 152 11.43 -23.02 -2.10
N LEU A 153 10.43 -22.25 -1.66
CA LEU A 153 10.62 -20.85 -1.28
C LEU A 153 10.40 -20.67 0.22
N VAL A 154 11.23 -19.83 0.84
CA VAL A 154 10.99 -19.30 2.19
C VAL A 154 10.96 -17.79 2.07
N PHE A 155 9.85 -17.17 2.47
CA PHE A 155 9.75 -15.73 2.57
C PHE A 155 9.76 -15.28 4.04
N ALA A 156 10.68 -14.39 4.35
CA ALA A 156 10.74 -13.69 5.63
C ALA A 156 10.20 -12.26 5.46
N GLY A 157 9.02 -12.03 6.02
CA GLY A 157 8.47 -10.70 6.26
C GLY A 157 9.12 -10.07 7.49
N ALA A 158 8.50 -9.03 8.06
CA ALA A 158 9.07 -8.28 9.17
C ALA A 158 8.13 -8.19 10.38
N SER A 159 7.13 -9.06 10.53
CA SER A 159 6.25 -9.08 11.71
C SER A 159 7.06 -9.41 12.98
N PRO A 160 6.64 -8.97 14.18
CA PRO A 160 7.40 -9.20 15.42
C PRO A 160 7.73 -10.66 15.71
N SER A 161 6.90 -11.60 15.25
CA SER A 161 7.12 -13.04 15.43
C SER A 161 8.39 -13.55 14.76
N LEU A 162 8.91 -12.86 13.73
CA LEU A 162 10.12 -13.25 13.02
C LEU A 162 11.32 -13.41 13.98
N ASP A 163 11.42 -12.58 15.03
CA ASP A 163 12.50 -12.68 16.03
C ASP A 163 12.59 -14.10 16.63
N ARG A 164 11.45 -14.77 16.82
CA ARG A 164 11.37 -16.15 17.31
C ARG A 164 11.52 -17.16 16.18
N GLU A 165 10.83 -16.95 15.08
CA GLU A 165 10.77 -17.89 13.95
C GLU A 165 12.12 -18.05 13.24
N ILE A 166 12.90 -16.98 13.14
CA ILE A 166 14.21 -17.01 12.49
C ILE A 166 15.25 -17.82 13.27
N SER A 167 15.01 -18.00 14.57
CA SER A 167 15.88 -18.78 15.44
C SER A 167 15.69 -20.30 15.29
N LEU A 168 14.68 -20.73 14.52
CA LEU A 168 14.39 -22.14 14.29
C LEU A 168 15.60 -22.86 13.65
N PRO A 169 16.19 -23.87 14.33
CA PRO A 169 17.38 -24.57 13.82
C PRO A 169 17.20 -25.19 12.43
N ALA A 170 15.96 -25.57 12.10
CA ALA A 170 15.55 -26.12 10.82
C ALA A 170 15.98 -25.26 9.62
N LEU A 171 15.79 -23.94 9.71
CA LEU A 171 16.08 -23.01 8.61
C LEU A 171 17.56 -23.05 8.23
N ARG A 172 18.46 -23.12 9.22
CA ARG A 172 19.90 -23.21 8.99
C ARG A 172 20.30 -24.58 8.46
N LYS A 173 19.76 -25.66 9.04
CA LYS A 173 20.08 -27.05 8.65
C LYS A 173 19.73 -27.33 7.19
N MET A 174 18.66 -26.72 6.67
CA MET A 174 18.15 -26.95 5.32
C MET A 174 18.46 -25.79 4.36
N ARG A 175 19.35 -24.85 4.72
CA ARG A 175 19.55 -23.59 3.98
C ARG A 175 19.82 -23.76 2.49
N ASN A 176 20.49 -24.84 2.09
CA ASN A 176 20.82 -25.14 0.70
C ASN A 176 19.67 -25.77 -0.10
N ARG A 177 18.51 -26.04 0.51
CA ARG A 177 17.37 -26.72 -0.14
C ARG A 177 16.23 -25.79 -0.54
N TYR A 178 16.30 -24.52 -0.17
CA TYR A 178 15.29 -23.52 -0.49
C TYR A 178 15.93 -22.20 -0.90
N ILE A 179 15.16 -21.37 -1.61
CA ILE A 179 15.51 -19.99 -1.93
C ILE A 179 14.91 -19.09 -0.85
N LEU A 180 15.77 -18.33 -0.17
CA LEU A 180 15.39 -17.39 0.89
C LEU A 180 15.10 -16.01 0.30
N LEU A 181 13.82 -15.65 0.30
CA LEU A 181 13.31 -14.32 -0.03
C LEU A 181 13.17 -13.51 1.27
N ALA A 182 13.70 -12.29 1.27
CA ALA A 182 13.56 -11.37 2.39
C ALA A 182 12.77 -10.13 1.98
N ALA A 183 11.86 -9.66 2.82
CA ALA A 183 11.42 -8.27 2.76
C ALA A 183 12.61 -7.35 3.03
N ASP A 184 12.72 -6.23 2.30
CA ASP A 184 13.69 -5.17 2.58
C ASP A 184 13.76 -4.79 4.07
N THR A 185 12.59 -4.74 4.71
CA THR A 185 12.38 -4.39 6.11
C THR A 185 12.99 -5.41 7.07
N SER A 186 13.00 -6.70 6.70
CA SER A 186 13.50 -7.83 7.51
C SER A 186 14.98 -8.13 7.29
N PHE A 187 15.59 -7.51 6.27
CA PHE A 187 16.90 -7.89 5.75
C PHE A 187 17.99 -7.89 6.83
N ALA A 188 18.08 -6.80 7.60
CA ALA A 188 19.06 -6.67 8.68
C ALA A 188 18.84 -7.69 9.81
N THR A 189 17.59 -8.03 10.13
CA THR A 189 17.24 -9.06 11.13
C THR A 189 17.74 -10.44 10.70
N LEU A 190 17.63 -10.74 9.40
CA LEU A 190 18.14 -11.98 8.83
C LEU A 190 19.67 -12.07 8.92
N LEU A 191 20.35 -11.01 8.52
CA LEU A 191 21.81 -10.93 8.60
C LEU A 191 22.32 -11.05 10.04
N GLN A 192 21.64 -10.40 11.00
CA GLN A 192 21.95 -10.52 12.42
C GLN A 192 21.88 -11.97 12.91
N SER A 193 20.94 -12.74 12.36
CA SER A 193 20.74 -14.15 12.69
C SER A 193 21.62 -15.10 11.86
N GLY A 194 22.58 -14.57 11.10
CA GLY A 194 23.48 -15.35 10.26
C GLY A 194 22.82 -15.98 9.04
N LEU A 195 21.60 -15.57 8.68
CA LEU A 195 20.92 -15.99 7.46
C LEU A 195 21.08 -14.91 6.40
N VAL A 196 21.82 -15.25 5.33
CA VAL A 196 21.95 -14.39 4.16
C VAL A 196 20.84 -14.75 3.18
N PRO A 197 19.92 -13.82 2.85
CA PRO A 197 18.90 -14.05 1.83
C PRO A 197 19.53 -14.24 0.45
N ASP A 198 18.91 -15.07 -0.38
CA ASP A 198 19.25 -15.16 -1.79
C ASP A 198 18.77 -13.90 -2.52
N LEU A 199 17.55 -13.45 -2.19
CA LEU A 199 16.91 -12.27 -2.76
C LEU A 199 16.30 -11.38 -1.69
N VAL A 200 16.53 -10.07 -1.80
CA VAL A 200 15.87 -9.04 -0.98
C VAL A 200 14.86 -8.30 -1.86
N LEU A 201 13.58 -8.41 -1.54
CA LEU A 201 12.49 -7.81 -2.30
C LEU A 201 12.38 -6.32 -1.94
N CYS A 202 12.69 -5.46 -2.91
CA CYS A 202 12.79 -4.00 -2.74
C CYS A 202 11.87 -3.28 -3.74
N MET A 203 10.65 -2.96 -3.30
CA MET A 203 9.61 -2.40 -4.17
C MET A 203 9.37 -0.90 -3.98
N ASP A 204 9.45 -0.42 -2.73
CA ASP A 204 9.15 0.98 -2.44
C ASP A 204 10.30 1.90 -2.94
N THR A 205 9.92 3.04 -3.52
CA THR A 205 10.86 4.10 -3.91
C THR A 205 11.03 5.15 -2.81
N SER A 206 10.35 4.96 -1.68
CA SER A 206 10.45 5.81 -0.53
C SER A 206 11.88 5.83 0.04
N PRO A 207 12.37 7.00 0.49
CA PRO A 207 13.57 7.09 1.31
C PRO A 207 13.52 6.21 2.57
N ALA A 208 12.33 5.81 3.04
CA ALA A 208 12.17 4.91 4.17
C ALA A 208 12.87 3.56 3.96
N THR A 209 12.81 3.00 2.74
CA THR A 209 13.54 1.78 2.38
C THR A 209 15.06 1.96 2.54
N GLY A 210 15.57 3.17 2.33
CA GLY A 210 16.97 3.50 2.58
C GLY A 210 17.40 3.26 4.03
N TYR A 211 16.54 3.50 5.03
CA TYR A 211 16.86 3.19 6.43
C TYR A 211 16.99 1.68 6.69
N HIS A 212 16.21 0.85 6.00
CA HIS A 212 16.35 -0.61 6.09
C HIS A 212 17.71 -1.06 5.52
N MET A 213 18.13 -0.45 4.40
CA MET A 213 19.43 -0.75 3.79
C MET A 213 20.62 -0.26 4.64
N LEU A 214 20.52 0.93 5.23
CA LEU A 214 21.53 1.45 6.17
C LEU A 214 21.66 0.59 7.44
N MET A 215 20.57 -0.04 7.88
CA MET A 215 20.65 -1.03 8.96
C MET A 215 21.36 -2.29 8.53
N ALA A 216 21.03 -2.80 7.34
CA ALA A 216 21.65 -4.00 6.80
C ALA A 216 23.15 -3.80 6.49
N SER A 217 23.56 -2.62 6.06
CA SER A 217 24.95 -2.32 5.72
C SER A 217 25.93 -2.39 6.91
N ARG A 218 25.42 -2.51 8.14
CA ARG A 218 26.22 -2.80 9.34
C ARG A 218 26.77 -4.23 9.36
N TYR A 219 26.25 -5.12 8.52
CA TYR A 219 26.66 -6.50 8.42
C TYR A 219 27.43 -6.73 7.12
N ASN A 220 28.65 -7.25 7.22
CA ASN A 220 29.53 -7.50 6.06
C ASN A 220 28.88 -8.43 5.02
N GLN A 221 27.98 -9.31 5.45
CA GLN A 221 27.25 -10.24 4.60
C GLN A 221 26.21 -9.54 3.71
N ALA A 222 25.82 -8.29 3.96
CA ALA A 222 24.79 -7.60 3.18
C ALA A 222 25.12 -7.56 1.68
N LYS A 223 26.40 -7.34 1.33
CA LYS A 223 26.86 -7.30 -0.06
C LYS A 223 26.75 -8.63 -0.82
N LYS A 224 26.57 -9.75 -0.09
CA LYS A 224 26.40 -11.09 -0.67
C LYS A 224 24.96 -11.35 -1.13
N ALA A 225 23.99 -10.62 -0.58
CA ALA A 225 22.61 -10.73 -1.03
C ALA A 225 22.41 -10.01 -2.36
N THR A 226 21.40 -10.44 -3.12
CA THR A 226 20.97 -9.77 -4.35
C THR A 226 19.66 -9.03 -4.10
N ALA A 227 19.53 -7.79 -4.57
CA ALA A 227 18.24 -7.12 -4.56
C ALA A 227 17.39 -7.59 -5.74
N LEU A 228 16.10 -7.81 -5.49
CA LEU A 228 15.09 -8.00 -6.52
C LEU A 228 14.11 -6.83 -6.48
N GLY A 229 13.97 -6.13 -7.60
CA GLY A 229 12.99 -5.07 -7.79
C GLY A 229 12.32 -5.17 -9.15
N TYR A 230 11.78 -4.06 -9.62
CA TYR A 230 11.20 -3.90 -10.97
C TYR A 230 11.72 -2.59 -11.56
N SER A 231 11.43 -2.28 -12.83
CA SER A 231 12.06 -1.15 -13.52
C SER A 231 11.82 0.22 -12.85
N ALA A 232 10.77 0.34 -12.04
CA ALA A 232 10.42 1.56 -11.33
C ALA A 232 10.86 1.60 -9.85
N SER A 233 11.52 0.55 -9.34
CA SER A 233 11.96 0.48 -7.93
C SER A 233 13.06 1.51 -7.60
N ALA A 234 13.47 1.58 -6.33
CA ALA A 234 14.47 2.53 -5.86
C ALA A 234 15.78 2.46 -6.67
N LEU A 235 16.27 3.61 -7.12
CA LEU A 235 17.53 3.70 -7.88
C LEU A 235 18.77 3.51 -7.01
N PHE A 236 18.69 3.87 -5.72
CA PHE A 236 19.80 3.76 -4.76
C PHE A 236 20.15 2.31 -4.36
N LEU A 237 19.40 1.30 -4.84
CA LEU A 237 19.67 -0.10 -4.47
C LEU A 237 21.08 -0.54 -4.91
N SER A 238 21.60 -0.01 -6.03
CA SER A 238 22.96 -0.29 -6.49
C SER A 238 24.04 0.21 -5.52
N ASP A 239 23.71 1.13 -4.61
CA ASP A 239 24.67 1.62 -3.61
C ASP A 239 24.85 0.63 -2.45
N PHE A 240 23.89 -0.28 -2.26
CA PHE A 240 23.86 -1.23 -1.14
C PHE A 240 24.10 -2.68 -1.56
N PHE A 241 23.75 -3.04 -2.78
CA PHE A 241 23.85 -4.40 -3.30
C PHE A 241 24.89 -4.49 -4.41
N SER A 242 25.65 -5.59 -4.43
CA SER A 242 26.56 -5.91 -5.53
C SER A 242 25.80 -6.20 -6.83
N ARG A 243 24.55 -6.63 -6.71
CA ARG A 243 23.67 -6.95 -7.84
C ARG A 243 22.24 -6.55 -7.54
N VAL A 244 21.60 -5.91 -8.54
CA VAL A 244 20.18 -5.60 -8.55
C VAL A 244 19.58 -6.29 -9.77
N LEU A 245 18.68 -7.23 -9.54
CA LEU A 245 17.92 -7.93 -10.56
C LEU A 245 16.48 -7.39 -10.59
N LEU A 246 15.86 -7.50 -11.76
CA LEU A 246 14.47 -7.17 -11.96
C LEU A 246 13.64 -8.45 -12.11
N TYR A 247 12.38 -8.44 -11.67
CA TYR A 247 11.41 -9.44 -12.08
C TYR A 247 10.47 -8.84 -13.13
N GLU A 248 9.81 -9.72 -13.87
CA GLU A 248 8.83 -9.35 -14.90
C GLU A 248 7.53 -8.89 -14.24
N SER A 249 7.46 -7.64 -13.80
CA SER A 249 6.32 -7.15 -13.01
C SER A 249 5.09 -6.83 -13.87
N ASP A 250 3.97 -6.62 -13.19
CA ASP A 250 2.73 -6.11 -13.76
C ASP A 250 2.72 -4.58 -13.94
N PHE A 251 3.87 -3.90 -13.79
CA PHE A 251 3.98 -2.47 -14.03
C PHE A 251 3.80 -2.17 -15.53
N PRO A 252 2.74 -1.46 -15.96
CA PRO A 252 2.38 -1.41 -17.38
C PRO A 252 3.48 -0.91 -18.32
N PRO A 253 4.31 0.10 -17.97
CA PRO A 253 5.36 0.59 -18.86
C PRO A 253 6.49 -0.41 -19.21
N GLU A 254 6.67 -1.48 -18.44
CA GLU A 254 7.72 -2.48 -18.73
C GLU A 254 7.18 -3.76 -19.40
N GLN A 255 5.86 -3.91 -19.53
CA GLN A 255 5.26 -5.10 -20.13
C GLN A 255 5.56 -5.19 -21.64
N GLN A 256 5.92 -6.38 -22.10
CA GLN A 256 6.14 -6.73 -23.51
C GLN A 256 5.54 -8.11 -23.84
N GLU A 257 5.56 -8.48 -25.11
CA GLU A 257 5.10 -9.80 -25.55
C GLU A 257 5.94 -10.92 -24.90
N GLY A 258 5.27 -11.98 -24.42
CA GLY A 258 5.93 -13.10 -23.72
C GLY A 258 6.33 -12.85 -22.25
N TRP A 259 5.96 -11.69 -21.69
CA TRP A 259 6.22 -11.32 -20.29
C TRP A 259 5.27 -12.02 -19.32
N LEU A 260 5.80 -12.55 -18.21
CA LEU A 260 5.02 -13.28 -17.21
C LEU A 260 4.04 -12.39 -16.43
N SER A 261 4.31 -11.08 -16.36
CA SER A 261 3.46 -10.08 -15.68
C SER A 261 3.10 -10.50 -14.24
N ILE A 262 4.14 -10.73 -13.43
CA ILE A 262 4.02 -11.18 -12.05
C ILE A 262 3.39 -10.07 -11.21
N SER A 263 2.20 -10.35 -10.68
CA SER A 263 1.43 -9.40 -9.88
C SER A 263 1.73 -9.51 -8.38
N ASN A 264 1.39 -8.45 -7.64
CA ASN A 264 1.38 -8.46 -6.18
C ASN A 264 -0.07 -8.49 -5.65
N PRO A 265 -0.68 -9.67 -5.49
CA PRO A 265 -2.11 -9.81 -5.22
C PRO A 265 -2.53 -9.26 -3.85
N THR A 266 -1.64 -9.24 -2.85
CA THR A 266 -1.96 -8.75 -1.50
C THR A 266 -1.59 -7.29 -1.27
N GLY A 267 -0.77 -6.69 -2.16
CA GLY A 267 -0.31 -5.30 -2.05
C GLY A 267 0.82 -5.09 -1.03
N ASN A 268 1.47 -6.17 -0.57
CA ASN A 268 2.65 -6.13 0.30
C ASN A 268 3.73 -7.12 -0.18
N LEU A 269 4.90 -7.16 0.46
CA LEU A 269 6.00 -8.01 -0.03
C LEU A 269 5.73 -9.51 0.10
N ALA A 270 4.86 -9.95 1.02
CA ALA A 270 4.41 -11.34 1.09
C ALA A 270 3.54 -11.70 -0.13
N GLY A 271 2.73 -10.75 -0.63
CA GLY A 271 1.99 -10.92 -1.88
C GLY A 271 2.92 -11.05 -3.08
N LEU A 272 3.99 -10.27 -3.13
CA LEU A 272 5.00 -10.44 -4.18
C LEU A 272 5.68 -11.81 -4.09
N ALA A 273 6.02 -12.30 -2.89
CA ALA A 273 6.56 -13.64 -2.72
C ALA A 273 5.59 -14.73 -3.22
N LEU A 274 4.28 -14.57 -2.97
CA LEU A 274 3.24 -15.43 -3.54
C LEU A 274 3.20 -15.36 -5.07
N GLY A 275 3.22 -14.15 -5.64
CA GLY A 275 3.25 -13.96 -7.09
C GLY A 275 4.46 -14.62 -7.75
N LEU A 276 5.64 -14.48 -7.14
CA LEU A 276 6.87 -15.15 -7.58
C LEU A 276 6.76 -16.67 -7.47
N ALA A 277 6.19 -17.18 -6.36
CA ALA A 277 5.97 -18.62 -6.14
C ALA A 277 5.05 -19.22 -7.21
N VAL A 278 3.93 -18.54 -7.51
CA VAL A 278 3.00 -18.96 -8.57
C VAL A 278 3.67 -18.93 -9.93
N ALA A 279 4.40 -17.85 -10.25
CA ALA A 279 5.06 -17.68 -11.53
C ALA A 279 6.12 -18.76 -11.82
N CYS A 280 6.80 -19.25 -10.79
CA CYS A 280 7.75 -20.36 -10.92
C CYS A 280 7.16 -21.73 -10.56
N ARG A 281 5.83 -21.85 -10.39
CA ARG A 281 5.18 -23.10 -9.96
C ARG A 281 5.92 -23.74 -8.78
N ALA A 282 6.22 -22.93 -7.77
CA ALA A 282 6.94 -23.34 -6.59
C ALA A 282 6.30 -24.59 -5.99
N SER A 283 7.11 -25.52 -5.52
CA SER A 283 6.56 -26.71 -4.87
C SER A 283 5.86 -26.36 -3.55
N GLU A 284 6.42 -25.37 -2.83
CA GLU A 284 5.82 -24.81 -1.63
C GLU A 284 6.40 -23.44 -1.30
N LEU A 285 5.69 -22.71 -0.44
CA LEU A 285 6.12 -21.45 0.14
C LEU A 285 5.95 -21.45 1.66
N LEU A 286 7.06 -21.34 2.40
CA LEU A 286 7.03 -21.08 3.83
C LEU A 286 7.01 -19.57 4.07
N LEU A 287 5.97 -19.08 4.75
CA LEU A 287 5.78 -17.68 5.12
C LEU A 287 6.14 -17.48 6.60
N LEU A 288 7.17 -16.67 6.87
CA LEU A 288 7.63 -16.28 8.20
C LEU A 288 7.47 -14.78 8.41
N GLY A 289 7.09 -14.35 9.61
CA GLY A 289 6.94 -12.94 9.98
C GLY A 289 6.03 -12.15 9.02
N SER A 290 4.94 -12.76 8.56
CA SER A 290 4.07 -12.22 7.49
C SER A 290 2.62 -11.99 7.93
N GLU A 291 2.36 -12.13 9.23
CA GLU A 291 1.02 -12.20 9.82
C GLU A 291 0.41 -10.80 10.00
N GLY A 292 1.24 -9.75 9.96
CA GLY A 292 0.78 -8.36 10.16
C GLY A 292 0.29 -8.09 11.58
N THR A 293 0.85 -8.77 12.58
CA THR A 293 0.45 -8.62 13.98
C THR A 293 1.24 -7.53 14.70
N VAL A 294 0.71 -7.06 15.83
CA VAL A 294 1.37 -6.12 16.75
C VAL A 294 1.61 -6.79 18.08
N GLU A 295 2.85 -6.77 18.56
CA GLU A 295 3.25 -7.38 19.84
C GLU A 295 4.01 -6.35 20.70
N GLY A 296 3.44 -5.97 21.85
CA GLY A 296 4.08 -5.01 22.76
C GLY A 296 4.44 -3.67 22.09
N PHE A 297 3.47 -3.08 21.38
CA PHE A 297 3.64 -1.86 20.55
C PHE A 297 4.57 -1.98 19.35
N ARG A 298 5.19 -3.14 19.12
CA ARG A 298 6.01 -3.39 17.93
C ARG A 298 5.11 -3.83 16.79
N THR A 299 5.21 -3.13 15.67
CA THR A 299 4.60 -3.53 14.39
C THR A 299 5.54 -4.38 13.55
N HIS A 300 6.84 -4.38 13.89
CA HIS A 300 7.88 -5.08 13.16
C HIS A 300 8.85 -5.79 14.11
N CYS A 301 9.62 -6.74 13.58
CA CYS A 301 10.75 -7.37 14.26
C CYS A 301 11.85 -6.33 14.59
N ARG A 302 12.84 -6.75 15.39
CA ARG A 302 13.96 -5.87 15.75
C ARG A 302 14.95 -5.71 14.60
N SER A 303 15.81 -4.71 14.71
CA SER A 303 16.89 -4.40 13.78
C SER A 303 16.43 -3.94 12.40
N THR A 304 15.17 -3.51 12.28
CA THR A 304 14.67 -2.92 11.04
C THR A 304 15.13 -1.46 10.92
N GLY A 305 15.01 -0.89 9.72
CA GLY A 305 15.20 0.56 9.52
C GLY A 305 14.24 1.45 10.33
N TYR A 306 13.12 0.92 10.87
CA TYR A 306 12.30 1.67 11.82
C TYR A 306 13.04 1.89 13.14
N ASP A 307 13.79 0.90 13.63
CA ASP A 307 14.63 1.05 14.82
C ASP A 307 15.74 2.07 14.60
N TYR A 308 16.35 2.08 13.41
CA TYR A 308 17.35 3.09 13.05
C TYR A 308 16.77 4.48 13.04
N TYR A 309 15.62 4.64 12.37
CA TYR A 309 14.96 5.93 12.27
C TYR A 309 14.54 6.43 13.65
N ALA A 310 13.88 5.58 14.45
CA ALA A 310 13.47 5.90 15.82
C ALA A 310 14.65 6.42 16.64
N ARG A 311 15.75 5.66 16.68
CA ARG A 311 16.98 6.05 17.40
C ARG A 311 17.61 7.34 16.88
N SER A 312 17.53 7.61 15.57
CA SER A 312 18.06 8.86 14.99
C SER A 312 17.26 10.10 15.37
N GLN A 313 15.99 9.92 15.77
CA GLN A 313 15.07 11.00 16.15
C GLN A 313 14.86 11.11 17.66
N GLU A 314 15.43 10.17 18.43
CA GLU A 314 15.27 10.10 19.89
C GLU A 314 15.81 11.35 20.58
N ASN A 315 15.00 11.90 21.48
CA ASN A 315 15.39 13.01 22.34
C ASN A 315 14.54 13.01 23.62
N ARG A 316 14.80 13.96 24.54
CA ARG A 316 14.13 14.04 25.85
C ARG A 316 12.59 14.11 25.77
N LEU A 317 12.02 14.60 24.67
CA LEU A 317 10.58 14.72 24.47
C LEU A 317 10.00 13.60 23.58
N ASN A 318 10.85 12.94 22.78
CA ASN A 318 10.46 11.89 21.85
C ASN A 318 11.32 10.65 22.11
N SER A 319 10.87 9.76 22.98
CA SER A 319 11.51 8.46 23.18
C SER A 319 11.19 7.48 22.04
N GLY A 320 11.98 6.43 21.91
CA GLY A 320 11.72 5.35 20.95
C GLY A 320 10.35 4.70 21.19
N GLU A 321 9.94 4.56 22.45
CA GLU A 321 8.61 4.07 22.82
C GLU A 321 7.49 4.97 22.27
N THR A 322 7.64 6.30 22.34
CA THR A 322 6.68 7.23 21.74
C THR A 322 6.60 7.04 20.23
N TYR A 323 7.72 6.81 19.55
CA TYR A 323 7.73 6.51 18.13
C TYR A 323 6.95 5.23 17.80
N PHE A 324 7.25 4.12 18.47
CA PHE A 324 6.60 2.83 18.20
C PHE A 324 5.12 2.79 18.64
N PHE A 325 4.77 3.49 19.72
CA PHE A 325 3.37 3.71 20.09
C PHE A 325 2.60 4.43 18.98
N ASN A 326 3.17 5.50 18.42
CA ASN A 326 2.54 6.24 17.32
C ASN A 326 2.48 5.41 16.03
N LEU A 327 3.53 4.64 15.74
CA LEU A 327 3.56 3.75 14.57
C LEU A 327 2.48 2.67 14.69
N SER A 328 2.38 1.97 15.82
CA SER A 328 1.37 0.93 16.03
C SER A 328 -0.07 1.46 15.98
N ARG A 329 -0.32 2.66 16.50
CA ARG A 329 -1.62 3.33 16.32
C ARG A 329 -1.94 3.61 14.86
N LYS A 330 -0.98 4.06 14.06
CA LYS A 330 -1.23 4.41 12.65
C LYS A 330 -1.40 3.18 11.74
N THR A 331 -0.64 2.12 11.99
CA THR A 331 -0.59 0.96 11.10
C THR A 331 -1.82 0.05 11.24
N TYR A 332 -2.39 -0.09 12.45
CA TYR A 332 -3.44 -1.09 12.71
C TYR A 332 -4.67 -0.58 13.49
N ALA A 333 -4.82 0.71 13.78
CA ALA A 333 -6.04 1.24 14.43
C ALA A 333 -7.31 1.21 13.54
N THR A 334 -7.27 0.56 12.37
CA THR A 334 -8.44 0.40 11.49
C THR A 334 -8.97 -1.05 11.47
N GLU A 335 -8.31 -2.01 12.12
CA GLU A 335 -8.78 -3.39 12.27
C GLU A 335 -9.14 -3.67 13.74
N GLY A 336 -10.13 -2.94 14.25
CA GLY A 336 -10.58 -2.98 15.64
C GLY A 336 -11.19 -4.30 16.12
N GLU A 337 -11.30 -5.33 15.28
CA GLU A 337 -12.06 -6.55 15.60
C GLU A 337 -11.21 -7.80 15.86
N SER A 338 -9.92 -7.84 15.49
CA SER A 338 -9.09 -9.06 15.63
C SER A 338 -8.16 -9.05 16.84
N ARG A 339 -8.49 -8.31 17.92
CA ARG A 339 -7.58 -8.15 19.07
C ARG A 339 -7.64 -9.25 20.15
N SER A 340 -8.52 -10.25 20.05
CA SER A 340 -8.69 -11.19 21.17
C SER A 340 -9.10 -12.64 20.81
N SER A 341 -9.19 -13.02 19.55
CA SER A 341 -9.48 -14.40 19.17
C SER A 341 -8.48 -14.85 18.11
N GLY A 342 -8.01 -16.11 18.18
CA GLY A 342 -6.99 -16.70 17.31
C GLY A 342 -7.36 -16.83 15.83
N HIS A 343 -8.07 -15.85 15.27
CA HIS A 343 -8.39 -15.73 13.87
C HIS A 343 -7.18 -15.21 13.09
N ALA A 344 -6.88 -15.86 11.97
CA ALA A 344 -5.91 -15.38 11.00
C ALA A 344 -6.21 -13.92 10.62
N SER A 345 -5.17 -13.08 10.56
CA SER A 345 -5.30 -11.68 10.13
C SER A 345 -5.93 -11.60 8.73
N ALA A 346 -6.57 -10.48 8.40
CA ALA A 346 -7.13 -10.27 7.06
C ALA A 346 -6.06 -10.47 5.96
N THR A 347 -4.81 -10.16 6.28
CA THR A 347 -3.66 -10.40 5.39
C THR A 347 -3.39 -11.89 5.20
N ALA A 348 -3.36 -12.69 6.27
CA ALA A 348 -3.16 -14.13 6.18
C ALA A 348 -4.28 -14.82 5.40
N LYS A 349 -5.54 -14.47 5.65
CA LYS A 349 -6.68 -14.99 4.87
C LYS A 349 -6.53 -14.71 3.38
N LYS A 350 -6.16 -13.49 3.01
CA LYS A 350 -5.93 -13.11 1.61
C LYS A 350 -4.76 -13.87 0.99
N GLN A 351 -3.70 -14.15 1.76
CA GLN A 351 -2.59 -15.00 1.29
C GLN A 351 -3.07 -16.43 1.03
N ASP A 352 -3.86 -17.01 1.94
CA ASP A 352 -4.38 -18.36 1.84
C ASP A 352 -5.36 -18.50 0.65
N GLU A 353 -6.23 -17.50 0.44
CA GLU A 353 -7.14 -17.43 -0.72
C GLU A 353 -6.39 -17.39 -2.05
N VAL A 354 -5.29 -16.62 -2.13
CA VAL A 354 -4.46 -16.56 -3.34
C VAL A 354 -3.77 -17.90 -3.54
N ALA A 355 -3.15 -18.47 -2.51
CA ALA A 355 -2.46 -19.75 -2.59
C ALA A 355 -3.40 -20.88 -3.05
N GLY A 356 -4.62 -20.94 -2.49
CA GLY A 356 -5.63 -21.94 -2.86
C GLY A 356 -6.12 -21.83 -4.30
N LYS A 357 -6.13 -20.63 -4.91
CA LYS A 357 -6.47 -20.46 -6.34
C LYS A 357 -5.44 -21.06 -7.29
N PHE A 358 -4.21 -21.27 -6.83
CA PHE A 358 -3.10 -21.76 -7.63
C PHE A 358 -2.56 -23.11 -7.14
N ASP A 359 -3.29 -23.79 -6.25
CA ASP A 359 -2.88 -25.04 -5.62
C ASP A 359 -1.46 -25.00 -5.01
N LEU A 360 -1.05 -23.84 -4.50
CA LEU A 360 0.28 -23.63 -3.93
C LEU A 360 0.28 -24.04 -2.45
N PRO A 361 1.04 -25.07 -2.04
CA PRO A 361 1.20 -25.41 -0.63
C PRO A 361 1.89 -24.27 0.12
N ILE A 362 1.21 -23.71 1.11
CA ILE A 362 1.76 -22.70 1.99
C ILE A 362 1.94 -23.25 3.40
N PHE A 363 3.10 -22.93 3.98
CA PHE A 363 3.44 -23.28 5.34
C PHE A 363 3.68 -22.01 6.15
N ARG A 364 3.53 -22.12 7.46
CA ARG A 364 3.83 -21.04 8.42
C ARG A 364 4.65 -21.60 9.57
N ALA A 365 5.09 -20.75 10.48
CA ALA A 365 5.90 -21.17 11.62
C ALA A 365 5.29 -22.29 12.46
N HIS A 366 3.97 -22.32 12.65
CA HIS A 366 3.28 -23.37 13.41
C HIS A 366 3.21 -24.72 12.68
N SER A 367 3.48 -24.76 11.37
CA SER A 367 3.49 -25.97 10.54
C SER A 367 4.90 -26.29 10.04
N ILE A 368 5.94 -25.86 10.77
CA ILE A 368 7.33 -26.00 10.35
C ILE A 368 7.77 -27.47 10.28
N ASP A 369 7.25 -28.33 11.16
CA ASP A 369 7.60 -29.75 11.17
C ASP A 369 7.09 -30.43 9.90
N SER A 370 5.84 -30.16 9.49
CA SER A 370 5.30 -30.65 8.22
C SER A 370 6.08 -30.11 7.02
N TRP A 371 6.49 -28.84 7.06
CA TRP A 371 7.36 -28.28 6.03
C TRP A 371 8.71 -29.00 6.00
N MET A 372 9.32 -29.26 7.15
CA MET A 372 10.59 -29.97 7.25
C MET A 372 10.51 -31.38 6.65
N ASP A 373 9.43 -32.09 6.91
CA ASP A 373 9.20 -33.42 6.34
C ASP A 373 9.17 -33.38 4.80
N CYS A 374 8.53 -32.36 4.22
CA CYS A 374 8.57 -32.12 2.77
C CYS A 374 9.97 -31.76 2.23
N MET A 375 10.89 -31.30 3.09
CA MET A 375 12.24 -30.87 2.69
C MET A 375 13.31 -31.96 2.83
N GLN A 376 13.07 -33.03 3.61
CA GLN A 376 14.10 -34.04 3.94
C GLN A 376 14.70 -34.73 2.72
N ASP A 377 13.88 -34.93 1.68
CA ASP A 377 14.29 -35.62 0.45
C ASP A 377 14.62 -34.67 -0.73
N ARG A 378 14.53 -33.35 -0.51
CA ARG A 378 14.75 -32.38 -1.59
C ARG A 378 16.21 -32.20 -1.96
N LYS A 379 16.48 -32.20 -3.26
CA LYS A 379 17.78 -31.79 -3.79
C LYS A 379 18.06 -30.32 -3.44
N PRO A 380 19.35 -29.90 -3.41
CA PRO A 380 19.70 -28.50 -3.25
C PRO A 380 18.95 -27.61 -4.23
N ALA A 381 18.53 -26.42 -3.78
CA ALA A 381 17.80 -25.49 -4.61
C ALA A 381 18.70 -25.03 -5.78
N PRO A 382 18.21 -25.09 -7.03
CA PRO A 382 18.94 -24.54 -8.16
C PRO A 382 19.12 -23.03 -8.01
N SER A 383 20.25 -22.53 -8.52
CA SER A 383 20.48 -21.08 -8.60
C SER A 383 19.41 -20.44 -9.51
N PRO A 384 18.97 -19.20 -9.22
CA PRO A 384 18.00 -18.53 -10.07
C PRO A 384 18.51 -18.32 -11.50
N ASN A 385 17.62 -18.49 -12.48
CA ASN A 385 17.92 -18.28 -13.89
C ASN A 385 17.84 -16.79 -14.22
N ILE A 386 18.90 -16.29 -14.85
CA ILE A 386 19.05 -14.86 -15.14
C ILE A 386 19.00 -14.66 -16.64
N THR A 387 18.01 -13.88 -17.06
CA THR A 387 17.82 -13.48 -18.45
C THR A 387 18.27 -12.03 -18.59
N ARG A 388 19.31 -11.80 -19.38
CA ARG A 388 19.68 -10.43 -19.76
C ARG A 388 18.70 -9.95 -20.82
N ILE A 389 17.95 -8.89 -20.51
CA ILE A 389 17.03 -8.24 -21.45
C ILE A 389 17.49 -6.80 -21.63
N THR A 390 17.97 -6.48 -22.82
CA THR A 390 18.16 -5.09 -23.21
C THR A 390 16.83 -4.59 -23.75
N LEU A 391 16.07 -3.86 -22.93
CA LEU A 391 14.90 -3.15 -23.43
C LEU A 391 15.38 -2.06 -24.41
N PRO A 392 14.73 -1.92 -25.58
CA PRO A 392 15.03 -0.81 -26.47
C PRO A 392 14.75 0.50 -25.74
N ALA A 393 15.64 1.48 -25.89
CA ALA A 393 15.44 2.81 -25.32
C ALA A 393 14.07 3.34 -25.80
N PRO A 394 13.26 3.95 -24.91
CA PRO A 394 11.98 4.50 -25.33
C PRO A 394 12.23 5.50 -26.45
N VAL A 395 11.69 5.21 -27.63
CA VAL A 395 11.73 6.12 -28.78
C VAL A 395 11.14 7.43 -28.28
N ARG A 396 11.90 8.53 -28.37
CA ARG A 396 11.38 9.89 -28.15
C ARG A 396 10.39 10.20 -29.27
N GLY A 397 9.22 9.58 -29.25
CA GLY A 397 8.04 10.11 -29.91
C GLY A 397 7.73 11.47 -29.29
N LYS A 398 7.34 12.44 -30.11
CA LYS A 398 6.81 13.72 -29.65
C LYS A 398 5.84 13.44 -28.50
N GLU A 399 5.98 14.16 -27.39
CA GLU A 399 5.13 14.04 -26.21
C GLU A 399 3.66 14.27 -26.56
N GLU A 400 2.97 13.24 -27.02
CA GLU A 400 1.54 13.12 -26.74
C GLU A 400 1.46 12.67 -25.29
N ARG A 401 0.98 13.58 -24.43
CA ARG A 401 0.62 13.23 -23.06
C ARG A 401 -0.32 12.02 -23.17
N PRO A 402 0.03 10.86 -22.59
CA PRO A 402 -0.88 9.74 -22.61
C PRO A 402 -2.19 10.17 -21.94
N PRO A 403 -3.35 9.71 -22.42
CA PRO A 403 -4.61 9.99 -21.75
C PRO A 403 -4.46 9.56 -20.29
N LEU A 404 -4.82 10.46 -19.38
CA LEU A 404 -4.96 10.14 -17.97
C LEU A 404 -5.93 8.97 -17.90
N TRP A 405 -5.39 7.76 -17.72
CA TRP A 405 -6.15 6.53 -17.58
C TRP A 405 -7.30 6.75 -16.60
N SER A 406 -8.51 6.48 -17.08
CA SER A 406 -9.74 6.41 -16.30
C SER A 406 -9.60 5.24 -15.31
N LEU A 407 -9.49 5.59 -14.03
CA LEU A 407 -9.80 4.74 -12.90
C LEU A 407 -11.24 5.03 -12.47
#